data_AF-A0A658IC99-F1
#
_entry.id   AF-A0A658IC99-F1
#
_cell.length_a   1.000
_cell.length_b   1.000
_cell.length_c   1.000
_cell.angle_alpha   90.00
_cell.angle_beta   90.00
_cell.angle_gamma   90.00
#
_symmetry.space_group_name_H-M   'P 1'
#
loop_
_entity.id
_entity.type
_entity.pdbx_description
1 polymer ?
#
loop_
_entity_poly.entity_id
_entity_poly.type
_entity_poly.pdbx_seq_one_letter_code
_entity_poly.pdbx_strand_id
1 'polypeptide(L)'
;IIGFATRDIRQGEHIHVHNLGMGNFERDYAWGADSRPPEREAHQDTFMGIRRADGRVATRNFIGVLSSVNCSATVVRAIEDHFRARGLSDFPNVDGIVALPQSFGCAFGSDSEMMTVMRRTIAGYSTHVNFAGIVIVGLGCESFQIKDMMNVHKLSEGAMFHTLTIQESGGTRNAIQKGISLIHD
;
A
#
# COMPACT_ATOMS: atom_id res chain seq x y z
N ILE A 1 9.54 -32.17 13.60
CA ILE A 1 9.33 -32.49 15.04
C ILE A 1 8.44 -31.41 15.63
N ILE A 2 7.29 -31.78 16.23
CA ILE A 2 6.31 -30.82 16.80
C ILE A 2 6.34 -30.74 18.33
N GLY A 3 7.08 -31.63 18.98
CA GLY A 3 7.23 -31.72 20.43
C GLY A 3 7.97 -33.01 20.80
N PHE A 4 8.31 -33.15 22.07
CA PHE A 4 8.97 -34.32 22.63
C PHE A 4 8.10 -34.89 23.74
N ALA A 5 8.03 -36.22 23.84
CA ALA A 5 7.29 -36.87 24.92
C ALA A 5 7.97 -36.56 26.26
N THR A 6 7.21 -36.10 27.25
CA THR A 6 7.73 -35.81 28.61
C THR A 6 7.68 -37.03 29.53
N ARG A 7 7.01 -38.09 29.09
CA ARG A 7 6.89 -39.40 29.72
C ARG A 7 6.64 -40.48 28.66
N ASP A 8 6.66 -41.75 29.05
CA ASP A 8 6.22 -42.83 28.18
C ASP A 8 4.73 -42.67 27.80
N ILE A 9 4.44 -42.78 26.51
CA ILE A 9 3.07 -42.69 25.96
C ILE A 9 2.76 -44.02 25.29
N ARG A 10 1.69 -44.69 25.72
CA ARG A 10 1.27 -45.97 25.13
C ARG A 10 0.54 -45.76 23.81
N GLN A 11 0.56 -46.78 22.95
CA GLN A 11 -0.24 -46.76 21.72
C GLN A 11 -1.73 -46.56 22.06
N GLY A 12 -2.36 -45.58 21.40
CA GLY A 12 -3.76 -45.20 21.63
C GLY A 12 -3.98 -44.24 22.81
N GLU A 13 -2.94 -43.85 23.54
CA GLU A 13 -3.04 -42.86 24.61
C GLU A 13 -3.17 -41.43 24.04
N HIS A 14 -3.97 -40.59 24.71
CA HIS A 14 -4.21 -39.21 24.28
C HIS A 14 -2.95 -38.35 24.43
N ILE A 15 -2.45 -37.79 23.33
CA ILE A 15 -1.33 -36.85 23.31
C ILE A 15 -1.84 -35.44 23.55
N HIS A 16 -1.43 -34.83 24.66
CA HIS A 16 -1.82 -33.47 25.03
C HIS A 16 -0.74 -32.78 25.87
N VAL A 17 -1.01 -31.56 26.34
CA VAL A 17 -0.05 -30.71 27.08
C VAL A 17 0.51 -31.36 28.36
N HIS A 18 -0.10 -32.44 28.86
CA HIS A 18 0.36 -33.18 30.04
C HIS A 18 1.43 -34.24 29.72
N ASN A 19 1.58 -34.67 28.46
CA ASN A 19 2.54 -35.70 28.04
C ASN A 19 3.38 -35.33 26.80
N LEU A 20 3.15 -34.16 26.20
CA LEU A 20 3.95 -33.59 25.12
C LEU A 20 4.47 -32.19 25.52
N GLY A 21 5.80 -32.01 25.44
CA GLY A 21 6.47 -30.77 25.77
C GLY A 21 7.27 -30.19 24.61
N MET A 22 7.63 -28.91 24.74
CA MET A 22 8.60 -28.27 23.83
C MET A 22 10.02 -28.64 24.28
N GLY A 23 10.85 -29.08 23.34
CA GLY A 23 12.26 -29.36 23.56
C GLY A 23 13.11 -28.53 22.62
N ASN A 24 14.28 -28.12 23.10
CA ASN A 24 15.29 -27.51 22.24
C ASN A 24 15.92 -28.60 21.38
N PHE A 25 15.96 -28.37 20.07
CA PHE A 25 16.75 -29.16 19.15
C PHE A 25 17.31 -28.25 18.06
N GLU A 26 18.52 -28.54 17.62
CA GLU A 26 19.11 -27.84 16.49
C GLU A 26 18.34 -28.17 15.22
N ARG A 27 17.97 -27.13 14.48
CA ARG A 27 17.37 -27.25 13.16
C ARG A 27 18.43 -26.87 12.15
N ASP A 28 18.86 -27.82 11.35
CA ASP A 28 19.44 -27.47 10.05
C ASP A 28 18.26 -27.01 9.17
N TYR A 29 18.16 -25.70 8.97
CA TYR A 29 17.07 -25.11 8.20
C TYR A 29 17.11 -25.50 6.73
N ALA A 30 18.24 -26.04 6.24
CA ALA A 30 18.41 -26.57 4.90
C ALA A 30 17.73 -25.68 3.83
N TRP A 31 18.01 -24.36 3.87
CA TRP A 31 17.27 -23.37 3.08
C TRP A 31 17.26 -23.74 1.60
N GLY A 32 16.07 -23.97 1.06
CA GLY A 32 15.90 -24.32 -0.35
C GLY A 32 16.41 -25.72 -0.74
N ALA A 33 16.70 -26.61 0.20
CA ALA A 33 17.15 -27.97 -0.09
C ALA A 33 16.13 -28.77 -0.92
N ASP A 34 14.83 -28.52 -0.70
CA ASP A 34 13.74 -29.10 -1.47
C ASP A 34 13.22 -28.17 -2.58
N SER A 35 13.98 -27.14 -2.96
CA SER A 35 13.61 -26.26 -4.07
C SER A 35 13.59 -27.05 -5.37
N ARG A 36 12.41 -27.14 -5.98
CA ARG A 36 12.20 -27.78 -7.28
C ARG A 36 11.76 -26.71 -8.27
N PRO A 37 12.37 -26.61 -9.46
CA PRO A 37 11.87 -25.72 -10.49
C PRO A 37 10.44 -26.14 -10.85
N PRO A 38 9.52 -25.18 -11.04
CA PRO A 38 8.17 -25.52 -11.49
C PRO A 38 8.26 -26.18 -12.87
N GLU A 39 7.37 -27.14 -13.11
CA GLU A 39 7.18 -27.68 -14.45
C GLU A 39 6.69 -26.54 -15.37
N ARG A 40 7.15 -26.55 -16.62
CA ARG A 40 6.69 -25.55 -17.58
C ARG A 40 5.24 -25.86 -17.95
N GLU A 41 4.34 -24.95 -17.61
CA GLU A 41 2.96 -25.02 -18.03
C GLU A 41 2.85 -25.04 -19.56
N ALA A 42 2.11 -26.01 -20.10
CA ALA A 42 1.91 -26.16 -21.54
C ALA A 42 0.98 -25.08 -22.12
N HIS A 43 0.17 -24.44 -21.27
CA HIS A 43 -0.80 -23.43 -21.65
C HIS A 43 -0.62 -22.17 -20.79
N GLN A 44 -0.74 -21.00 -21.41
CA GLN A 44 -0.75 -19.72 -20.71
C GLN A 44 -2.12 -19.08 -20.88
N ASP A 45 -2.83 -18.90 -19.77
CA ASP A 45 -4.10 -18.19 -19.77
C ASP A 45 -3.88 -16.69 -19.99
N THR A 46 -4.89 -16.04 -20.57
CA THR A 46 -4.88 -14.60 -20.83
C THR A 46 -6.12 -13.94 -20.23
N PHE A 47 -6.04 -12.65 -19.95
CA PHE A 47 -7.17 -11.85 -19.46
C PHE A 47 -7.14 -10.46 -20.09
N MET A 48 -8.32 -9.82 -20.14
CA MET A 48 -8.45 -8.44 -20.59
C MET A 48 -8.00 -7.48 -19.48
N GLY A 49 -6.82 -6.90 -19.64
CA GLY A 49 -6.25 -5.93 -18.71
C GLY A 49 -5.88 -4.61 -19.36
N ILE A 50 -5.66 -3.58 -18.54
CA ILE A 50 -5.30 -2.23 -18.97
C ILE A 50 -3.78 -2.12 -18.96
N ARG A 51 -3.16 -1.98 -20.15
CA ARG A 51 -1.72 -1.79 -20.26
C ARG A 51 -1.34 -0.37 -19.83
N ARG A 52 -0.42 -0.26 -18.86
CA ARG A 52 0.17 1.01 -18.42
C ARG A 52 1.39 1.35 -19.27
N ALA A 53 1.80 2.62 -19.24
CA ALA A 53 2.96 3.12 -19.99
C ALA A 53 4.28 2.45 -19.57
N ASP A 54 4.37 1.95 -18.34
CA ASP A 54 5.52 1.21 -17.81
C ASP A 54 5.51 -0.29 -18.17
N GLY A 55 4.53 -0.75 -18.96
CA GLY A 55 4.40 -2.13 -19.41
C GLY A 55 3.65 -3.06 -18.44
N ARG A 56 3.33 -2.62 -17.21
CA ARG A 56 2.52 -3.41 -16.27
C ARG A 56 1.05 -3.42 -16.71
N VAL A 57 0.29 -4.40 -16.23
CA VAL A 57 -1.11 -4.61 -16.60
C VAL A 57 -2.03 -4.48 -15.39
N ALA A 58 -3.01 -3.59 -15.47
CA ALA A 58 -4.00 -3.36 -14.43
C ALA A 58 -5.26 -4.20 -14.66
N THR A 59 -5.96 -4.51 -13.57
CA THR A 59 -7.30 -5.12 -13.59
C THR A 59 -8.41 -4.11 -13.34
N ARG A 60 -8.04 -2.92 -12.85
CA ARG A 60 -8.93 -1.81 -12.52
C ARG A 60 -8.27 -0.47 -12.84
N ASN A 61 -9.08 0.56 -12.98
CA ASN A 61 -8.70 1.93 -13.32
C ASN A 61 -9.20 2.93 -12.28
N PHE A 62 -8.54 2.97 -11.13
CA PHE A 62 -8.86 3.89 -10.04
C PHE A 62 -7.99 5.14 -10.06
N ILE A 63 -8.43 6.19 -9.37
CA ILE A 63 -7.56 7.31 -8.97
C ILE A 63 -7.36 7.23 -7.46
N GLY A 64 -6.10 7.25 -7.02
CA GLY A 64 -5.74 7.16 -5.61
C GLY A 64 -5.48 8.53 -5.00
N VAL A 65 -6.04 8.80 -3.83
CA VAL A 65 -5.81 10.04 -3.06
C VAL A 65 -5.17 9.67 -1.73
N LEU A 66 -3.86 9.83 -1.62
CA LEU A 66 -3.06 9.39 -0.47
C LEU A 66 -2.79 10.56 0.47
N SER A 67 -2.74 10.29 1.78
CA SER A 67 -2.28 11.29 2.75
C SER A 67 -0.85 11.01 3.22
N SER A 68 -0.06 12.07 3.38
CA SER A 68 1.34 12.02 3.85
C SER A 68 1.47 12.05 5.38
N VAL A 69 0.40 12.46 6.08
CA VAL A 69 0.29 12.51 7.54
C VAL A 69 -1.18 12.40 7.94
N ASN A 70 -1.48 12.05 9.20
CA ASN A 70 -2.86 12.05 9.70
C ASN A 70 -3.56 13.41 9.56
N CYS A 71 -2.84 14.52 9.65
CA CYS A 71 -3.42 15.87 9.49
C CYS A 71 -4.02 16.12 8.09
N SER A 72 -3.59 15.39 7.06
CA SER A 72 -4.18 15.46 5.72
C SER A 72 -5.23 14.38 5.44
N ALA A 73 -5.50 13.48 6.41
CA ALA A 73 -6.47 12.39 6.25
C ALA A 73 -7.90 12.90 5.97
N THR A 74 -8.31 13.98 6.62
CA THR A 74 -9.65 14.58 6.40
C THR A 74 -9.81 15.13 4.99
N VAL A 75 -8.74 15.73 4.42
CA VAL A 75 -8.79 16.28 3.06
C VAL A 75 -8.96 15.16 2.05
N VAL A 76 -8.18 14.08 2.15
CA VAL A 76 -8.25 12.98 1.18
C VAL A 76 -9.61 12.26 1.21
N ARG A 77 -10.19 12.06 2.39
CA ARG A 77 -11.54 11.50 2.55
C ARG A 77 -12.60 12.42 1.95
N ALA A 78 -12.51 13.73 2.20
CA ALA A 78 -13.46 14.69 1.64
C ALA A 78 -13.41 14.75 0.11
N ILE A 79 -12.24 14.54 -0.49
CA ILE A 79 -12.10 14.42 -1.95
C ILE A 79 -12.81 13.16 -2.46
N GLU A 80 -12.58 11.99 -1.85
CA GLU A 80 -13.30 10.77 -2.23
C GLU A 80 -14.82 10.93 -2.07
N ASP A 81 -15.28 11.47 -0.94
CA ASP A 81 -16.71 11.67 -0.66
C ASP A 81 -17.38 12.62 -1.66
N HIS A 82 -16.65 13.61 -2.18
CA HIS A 82 -17.14 14.49 -3.25
C HIS A 82 -17.56 13.71 -4.50
N PHE A 83 -16.72 12.79 -4.97
CA PHE A 83 -16.98 11.98 -6.15
C PHE A 83 -17.95 10.83 -5.85
N ARG A 84 -17.93 10.29 -4.62
CA ARG A 84 -18.93 9.30 -4.18
C ARG A 84 -20.34 9.88 -4.23
N ALA A 85 -20.52 11.14 -3.81
CA ALA A 85 -21.83 11.80 -3.77
C ALA A 85 -22.34 12.27 -5.14
N ARG A 86 -21.44 12.74 -6.02
CA ARG A 86 -21.80 13.22 -7.37
C ARG A 86 -21.82 12.13 -8.44
N GLY A 87 -21.12 11.03 -8.19
CA GLY A 87 -20.86 9.99 -9.17
C GLY A 87 -19.74 10.36 -10.14
N LEU A 88 -19.44 9.40 -11.02
CA LEU A 88 -18.40 9.48 -12.05
C LEU A 88 -18.99 9.27 -13.45
N SER A 89 -20.24 9.71 -13.67
CA SER A 89 -20.95 9.51 -14.96
C SER A 89 -20.18 10.08 -16.15
N ASP A 90 -19.47 11.18 -15.93
CA ASP A 90 -18.69 11.86 -16.96
C ASP A 90 -17.35 11.13 -17.26
N PHE A 91 -16.99 10.15 -16.43
CA PHE A 91 -15.74 9.39 -16.48
C PHE A 91 -15.98 7.87 -16.53
N PRO A 92 -16.61 7.34 -17.60
CA PRO A 92 -17.02 5.93 -17.66
C PRO A 92 -15.87 4.92 -17.61
N ASN A 93 -14.64 5.37 -17.90
CA ASN A 93 -13.44 4.53 -17.85
C ASN A 93 -12.75 4.51 -16.48
N VAL A 94 -13.26 5.27 -15.49
CA VAL A 94 -12.70 5.33 -14.15
C VAL A 94 -13.60 4.53 -13.21
N ASP A 95 -13.03 3.48 -12.61
CA ASP A 95 -13.77 2.60 -11.71
C ASP A 95 -14.14 3.28 -10.38
N GLY A 96 -13.36 4.28 -9.98
CA GLY A 96 -13.59 5.01 -8.74
C GLY A 96 -12.43 5.91 -8.31
N ILE A 97 -12.71 6.69 -7.27
CA ILE A 97 -11.70 7.42 -6.50
C ILE A 97 -11.56 6.71 -5.15
N VAL A 98 -10.33 6.49 -4.69
CA VAL A 98 -10.06 5.80 -3.41
C VAL A 98 -9.18 6.68 -2.54
N ALA A 99 -9.67 7.07 -1.36
CA ALA A 99 -8.83 7.70 -0.36
C ALA A 99 -8.03 6.64 0.41
N LEU A 100 -6.73 6.91 0.59
CA LEU A 100 -5.83 6.11 1.42
C LEU A 100 -5.31 7.00 2.56
N PRO A 101 -6.12 7.24 3.60
CA PRO A 101 -5.73 8.04 4.74
C PRO A 101 -4.76 7.25 5.62
N GLN A 102 -3.62 7.86 5.95
CA GLN A 102 -2.75 7.36 7.00
C GLN A 102 -3.16 7.89 8.37
N SER A 103 -2.93 7.10 9.42
CA SER A 103 -3.28 7.45 10.81
C SER A 103 -2.07 7.79 11.67
N PHE A 104 -0.86 7.77 11.11
CA PHE A 104 0.35 8.08 11.86
C PHE A 104 0.56 9.59 11.97
N GLY A 105 1.03 10.03 13.14
CA GLY A 105 1.45 11.41 13.37
C GLY A 105 2.80 11.69 12.70
N CYS A 106 3.36 12.88 12.88
CA CYS A 106 4.67 13.24 12.32
C CYS A 106 5.83 13.12 13.33
N ALA A 107 5.59 12.60 14.54
CA ALA A 107 6.55 12.60 15.65
C ALA A 107 7.47 11.36 15.67
N PHE A 108 8.06 11.01 14.54
CA PHE A 108 9.11 9.98 14.46
C PHE A 108 10.29 10.48 13.63
N GLY A 109 11.49 10.03 13.99
CA GLY A 109 12.73 10.47 13.36
C GLY A 109 12.75 10.15 11.85
N SER A 110 13.30 11.05 11.06
CA SER A 110 13.44 10.90 9.60
C SER A 110 14.22 9.65 9.19
N ASP A 111 15.16 9.22 10.05
CA ASP A 111 16.04 8.08 9.79
C ASP A 111 15.58 6.81 10.54
N SER A 112 14.36 6.82 11.09
CA SER A 112 13.81 5.66 11.78
C SER A 112 13.40 4.55 10.80
N GLU A 113 13.40 3.31 11.30
CA GLU A 113 12.81 2.17 10.59
C GLU A 113 11.35 2.44 10.21
N MET A 114 10.60 3.10 11.11
CA MET A 114 9.22 3.49 10.88
C MET A 114 9.08 4.40 9.65
N MET A 115 9.94 5.42 9.51
CA MET A 115 9.94 6.31 8.35
C MET A 115 10.29 5.55 7.06
N THR A 116 11.23 4.61 7.14
CA THR A 116 11.63 3.76 6.00
C THR A 116 10.46 2.89 5.52
N VAL A 117 9.78 2.21 6.45
CA VAL A 117 8.60 1.39 6.15
C VAL A 117 7.48 2.26 5.57
N MET A 118 7.24 3.44 6.14
CA MET A 118 6.18 4.33 5.68
C MET A 118 6.44 4.88 4.27
N ARG A 119 7.66 5.37 4.00
CA ARG A 119 8.08 5.83 2.65
C ARG A 119 7.88 4.72 1.62
N ARG A 120 8.37 3.51 1.91
CA ARG A 120 8.21 2.34 1.02
C ARG A 120 6.74 1.99 0.79
N THR A 121 5.92 2.05 1.84
CA THR A 121 4.49 1.72 1.75
C THR A 121 3.74 2.72 0.90
N ILE A 122 3.91 4.03 1.17
CA ILE A 122 3.25 5.09 0.40
C ILE A 122 3.71 5.07 -1.05
N ALA A 123 5.01 4.90 -1.32
CA ALA A 123 5.52 4.77 -2.69
C ALA A 123 4.95 3.52 -3.40
N GLY A 124 4.80 2.40 -2.70
CA GLY A 124 4.18 1.19 -3.23
C GLY A 124 2.72 1.41 -3.64
N TYR A 125 1.92 2.06 -2.79
CA TYR A 125 0.55 2.43 -3.15
C TYR A 125 0.51 3.44 -4.30
N SER A 126 1.38 4.45 -4.26
CA SER A 126 1.46 5.51 -5.29
C SER A 126 1.94 5.01 -6.66
N THR A 127 2.47 3.78 -6.73
CA THR A 127 2.92 3.16 -7.99
C THR A 127 2.13 1.89 -8.31
N HIS A 128 1.04 1.62 -7.61
CA HIS A 128 0.24 0.43 -7.82
C HIS A 128 -0.47 0.49 -9.18
N VAL A 129 -0.40 -0.60 -9.95
CA VAL A 129 -0.84 -0.64 -11.36
C VAL A 129 -2.33 -0.34 -11.57
N ASN A 130 -3.17 -0.61 -10.56
CA ASN A 130 -4.60 -0.28 -10.61
C ASN A 130 -4.92 1.20 -10.41
N PHE A 131 -3.95 2.03 -10.02
CA PHE A 131 -4.12 3.47 -10.04
C PHE A 131 -3.67 4.02 -11.40
N ALA A 132 -4.62 4.62 -12.11
CA ALA A 132 -4.37 5.39 -13.32
C ALA A 132 -3.63 6.67 -12.98
N GLY A 133 -4.06 7.32 -11.89
CA GLY A 133 -3.46 8.53 -11.37
C GLY A 133 -3.49 8.59 -9.85
N ILE A 134 -2.63 9.45 -9.31
CA ILE A 134 -2.36 9.59 -7.89
C ILE A 134 -2.31 11.07 -7.51
N VAL A 135 -2.95 11.41 -6.39
CA VAL A 135 -2.79 12.68 -5.71
C VAL A 135 -2.29 12.42 -4.30
N ILE A 136 -1.11 12.93 -3.94
CA ILE A 136 -0.58 12.83 -2.57
C ILE A 136 -0.78 14.15 -1.85
N VAL A 137 -1.51 14.12 -0.74
CA VAL A 137 -1.84 15.31 0.05
C VAL A 137 -1.04 15.33 1.35
N GLY A 138 -0.26 16.39 1.55
CA GLY A 138 0.45 16.67 2.78
C GLY A 138 -0.02 17.94 3.48
N LEU A 139 0.38 18.08 4.76
CA LEU A 139 0.05 19.28 5.51
C LEU A 139 1.04 20.40 5.15
N GLY A 140 2.34 20.09 5.14
CA GLY A 140 3.46 20.99 4.86
C GLY A 140 4.50 21.06 5.98
N CYS A 141 4.18 20.57 7.18
CA CYS A 141 5.06 20.64 8.35
C CYS A 141 5.44 19.27 8.93
N GLU A 142 5.05 18.17 8.27
CA GLU A 142 5.36 16.81 8.69
C GLU A 142 6.84 16.44 8.49
N SER A 143 7.38 15.55 9.31
CA SER A 143 8.74 15.01 9.09
C SER A 143 8.83 14.13 7.84
N PHE A 144 7.70 13.57 7.39
CA PHE A 144 7.61 12.87 6.11
C PHE A 144 7.40 13.87 4.97
N GLN A 145 8.50 14.37 4.42
CA GLN A 145 8.44 15.24 3.27
C GLN A 145 8.16 14.44 2.00
N ILE A 146 7.07 14.79 1.30
CA ILE A 146 6.65 14.12 0.05
C ILE A 146 7.77 14.19 -1.00
N LYS A 147 8.45 15.34 -1.11
CA LYS A 147 9.55 15.56 -2.05
C LYS A 147 10.70 14.56 -1.85
N ASP A 148 11.05 14.25 -0.60
CA ASP A 148 12.11 13.28 -0.29
C ASP A 148 11.71 11.87 -0.75
N MET A 149 10.47 11.47 -0.49
CA MET A 149 9.95 10.19 -0.96
C MET A 149 9.98 10.12 -2.49
N MET A 150 9.56 11.19 -3.18
CA MET A 150 9.60 11.24 -4.64
C MET A 150 11.03 11.08 -5.17
N ASN A 151 12.00 11.77 -4.58
CA ASN A 151 13.40 11.66 -4.97
C ASN A 151 13.96 10.24 -4.76
N VAL A 152 13.71 9.63 -3.61
CA VAL A 152 14.19 8.27 -3.27
C VAL A 152 13.60 7.23 -4.22
N HIS A 153 12.32 7.37 -4.57
CA HIS A 153 11.61 6.43 -5.44
C HIS A 153 11.60 6.83 -6.93
N LYS A 154 12.34 7.88 -7.30
CA LYS A 154 12.42 8.43 -8.67
C LYS A 154 11.05 8.72 -9.27
N LEU A 155 10.15 9.25 -8.45
CA LEU A 155 8.82 9.71 -8.86
C LEU A 155 8.90 11.18 -9.25
N SER A 156 8.09 11.58 -10.22
CA SER A 156 7.99 12.96 -10.67
C SER A 156 6.52 13.33 -10.84
N GLU A 157 6.21 14.60 -10.63
CA GLU A 157 4.87 15.11 -10.96
C GLU A 157 4.66 15.07 -12.47
N GLY A 158 3.42 14.88 -12.88
CA GLY A 158 3.01 14.84 -14.27
C GLY A 158 1.49 14.72 -14.38
N ALA A 159 0.98 14.44 -15.57
CA ALA A 159 -0.46 14.39 -15.81
C ALA A 159 -1.22 13.46 -14.85
N MET A 160 -0.60 12.32 -14.49
CA MET A 160 -1.22 11.29 -13.64
C MET A 160 -0.66 11.26 -12.22
N PHE A 161 0.24 12.17 -11.84
CA PHE A 161 0.84 12.15 -10.50
C PHE A 161 0.99 13.57 -9.98
N HIS A 162 0.24 13.89 -8.94
CA HIS A 162 0.21 15.24 -8.37
C HIS A 162 0.51 15.18 -6.88
N THR A 163 1.18 16.21 -6.37
CA THR A 163 1.29 16.47 -4.94
C THR A 163 0.55 17.74 -4.56
N LEU A 164 0.05 17.77 -3.33
CA LEU A 164 -0.74 18.87 -2.81
C LEU A 164 -0.35 19.14 -1.37
N THR A 165 0.07 20.36 -1.06
CA THR A 165 0.32 20.79 0.31
C THR A 165 -0.85 21.66 0.80
N ILE A 166 -1.43 21.31 1.95
CA ILE A 166 -2.60 22.03 2.51
C ILE A 166 -2.22 23.46 2.89
N GLN A 167 -1.08 23.66 3.54
CA GLN A 167 -0.62 24.99 3.95
C GLN A 167 -0.36 25.91 2.76
N GLU A 168 0.30 25.42 1.71
CA GLU A 168 0.56 26.18 0.47
C GLU A 168 -0.73 26.49 -0.30
N SER A 169 -1.75 25.64 -0.16
CA SER A 169 -3.07 25.85 -0.77
C SER A 169 -3.93 26.88 -0.01
N GLY A 170 -3.47 27.39 1.14
CA GLY A 170 -4.25 28.31 1.98
C GLY A 170 -5.30 27.63 2.85
N GLY A 171 -5.09 26.35 3.20
CA GLY A 171 -5.90 25.60 4.16
C GLY A 171 -6.80 24.52 3.55
N THR A 172 -7.48 23.79 4.44
CA THR A 172 -8.22 22.55 4.15
C THR A 172 -9.22 22.69 3.01
N ARG A 173 -10.05 23.75 3.01
CA ARG A 173 -11.11 23.94 2.00
C ARG A 173 -10.53 24.12 0.60
N ASN A 174 -9.50 24.95 0.48
CA ASN A 174 -8.84 25.21 -0.79
C ASN A 174 -8.09 23.98 -1.29
N ALA A 175 -7.46 23.23 -0.38
CA ALA A 175 -6.81 21.96 -0.72
C ALA A 175 -7.83 20.94 -1.27
N ILE A 176 -9.01 20.81 -0.65
CA ILE A 176 -10.09 19.93 -1.17
C ILE A 176 -10.51 20.38 -2.58
N GLN A 177 -10.78 21.68 -2.78
CA GLN A 177 -11.17 22.23 -4.08
C GLN A 177 -10.11 21.94 -5.15
N LYS A 178 -8.84 22.17 -4.84
CA LYS A 178 -7.71 21.94 -5.76
C LYS A 178 -7.54 20.45 -6.07
N GLY A 179 -7.68 19.58 -5.06
CA GLY A 179 -7.64 18.13 -5.25
C GLY A 179 -8.77 17.61 -6.14
N ILE A 180 -9.97 18.17 -6.02
CA ILE A 180 -11.10 17.86 -6.91
C ILE A 180 -10.80 18.32 -8.34
N SER A 181 -10.30 19.54 -8.54
CA SER A 181 -9.94 20.04 -9.87
C SER A 181 -8.88 19.18 -10.55
N LEU A 182 -7.82 18.79 -9.81
CA LEU A 182 -6.76 17.92 -10.33
C LEU A 182 -7.24 16.52 -10.75
N ILE A 183 -8.35 16.03 -10.18
CA ILE A 183 -8.93 14.74 -10.55
C ILE A 183 -9.86 14.87 -11.76
N HIS A 184 -10.45 16.06 -11.98
CA HIS A 184 -11.30 16.33 -13.14
C HIS A 184 -10.51 16.59 -14.43
N ASP A 185 -9.33 17.21 -14.31
CA ASP A 185 -8.42 17.52 -15.43
C ASP A 185 -7.74 16.26 -16.00
#